data_AF-A0A9Q0U5N8-F1
#
_entry.id   AF-A0A9Q0U5N8-F1
#
_cell.length_a   1.000
_cell.length_b   1.000
_cell.length_c   1.000
_cell.angle_alpha   90.00
_cell.angle_beta   90.00
_cell.angle_gamma   90.00
#
_symmetry.space_group_name_H-M   'P 1'
#
loop_
_entity.id
_entity.type
_entity.pdbx_description
1 polymer ?
#
loop_
_entity_poly.entity_id
_entity_poly.type
_entity_poly.pdbx_seq_one_letter_code
_entity_poly.pdbx_strand_id
1 'polypeptide(L)'
;MIQLFLREEAKRKEDVREEDSERTKGMICLLKQLESVIWSLITRSEARLWLYNTISCITSITPYQKRELFASLLRTTSKKGLASQLWQLIFQKRPHEAGTLLAERSYVLEKFFQGNQTRILQWFSNFSSTGSRHKKGAKALSRFAFVNRNICWEELEWKGKHGQSPAVVATKPHYFLELDILRTVENFLENVPDFWTSREFADSLRDGDIFSVETKFFVDFFVGLMCEEGSRDVWEVINEFLMEESFSVLCQHLLITLEERDFCTFLESLCKYLNRRTEPNDFRDSSCLLEFVLSKFSGYESIDQLLLLNAVIYRGRQLLKLLHDEESQEEQAKVNDIVSHICSISSSTSSFVPVLNECLKMKTTGGVMILGLQSWAFHYALSEKCQSAEAWESLFYK
;
A
#
# COMPACT_ATOMS: atom_id res chain seq x y z
N MET A 1 0.47 -16.81 26.01
CA MET A 1 -0.52 -17.89 25.82
C MET A 1 -0.42 -18.53 24.44
N ILE A 2 -0.56 -17.75 23.36
CA ILE A 2 -0.56 -18.28 21.99
C ILE A 2 0.74 -19.01 21.62
N GLN A 3 1.91 -18.47 21.96
CA GLN A 3 3.20 -19.14 21.69
C GLN A 3 3.32 -20.52 22.37
N LEU A 4 2.79 -20.66 23.59
CA LEU A 4 2.78 -21.94 24.30
C LEU A 4 1.85 -22.94 23.61
N PHE A 5 0.68 -22.48 23.17
CA PHE A 5 -0.25 -23.29 22.37
C PHE A 5 0.40 -23.81 21.09
N LEU A 6 1.03 -22.94 20.30
CA LEU A 6 1.68 -23.33 19.04
C LEU A 6 2.83 -24.31 19.26
N ARG A 7 3.59 -24.13 20.35
CA ARG A 7 4.67 -25.06 20.71
C ARG A 7 4.13 -26.43 21.14
N GLU A 8 3.00 -26.47 21.84
CA GLU A 8 2.40 -27.72 22.31
C GLU A 8 1.65 -28.45 21.20
N GLU A 9 0.99 -27.71 20.30
CA GLU A 9 0.41 -28.22 19.07
C GLU A 9 1.47 -28.90 18.19
N ALA A 10 2.66 -28.31 18.06
CA ALA A 10 3.77 -28.90 17.29
C ALA A 10 4.33 -30.19 17.90
N LYS A 11 4.14 -30.42 19.22
CA LYS A 11 4.64 -31.61 19.93
C LYS A 11 3.67 -32.78 19.95
N ARG A 12 2.48 -32.66 19.34
CA ARG A 12 1.40 -33.64 19.48
C ARG A 12 1.85 -35.04 19.05
N LYS A 13 2.12 -35.89 20.05
CA LYS A 13 1.89 -37.33 20.01
C LYS A 13 0.55 -37.55 20.68
N GLU A 14 -0.31 -38.36 20.08
CA GLU A 14 -1.67 -38.68 20.51
C GLU A 14 -1.71 -39.01 22.01
N ASP A 15 -2.22 -38.08 22.83
CA ASP A 15 -2.79 -38.35 24.16
C ASP A 15 -3.35 -37.03 24.73
N VAL A 16 -4.57 -36.68 24.36
CA VAL A 16 -5.35 -35.66 25.09
C VAL A 16 -6.37 -36.42 25.93
N ARG A 17 -6.17 -36.47 27.25
CA ARG A 17 -7.17 -36.99 28.18
C ARG A 17 -8.40 -36.08 28.19
N GLU A 18 -9.58 -36.67 28.06
CA GLU A 18 -10.86 -35.99 28.21
C GLU A 18 -11.09 -35.62 29.68
N GLU A 19 -10.86 -34.36 30.02
CA GLU A 19 -11.52 -33.71 31.15
C GLU A 19 -12.33 -32.52 30.61
N ASP A 20 -13.50 -32.84 30.05
CA ASP A 20 -14.52 -31.88 29.63
C ASP A 20 -15.15 -31.24 30.88
N SER A 21 -14.57 -30.15 31.38
CA SER A 21 -15.22 -29.35 32.42
C SER A 21 -16.30 -28.45 31.80
N GLU A 22 -17.53 -28.53 32.31
CA GLU A 22 -18.66 -27.66 31.96
C GLU A 22 -18.29 -26.15 32.07
N ARG A 23 -17.34 -25.83 32.95
CA ARG A 23 -16.75 -24.48 33.10
C ARG A 23 -15.93 -24.04 31.90
N THR A 24 -15.17 -24.94 31.26
CA THR A 24 -14.39 -24.63 30.05
C THR A 24 -15.32 -24.32 28.88
N LYS A 25 -16.43 -25.06 28.76
CA LYS A 25 -17.49 -24.78 27.77
C LYS A 25 -18.14 -23.43 28.03
N GLY A 26 -18.42 -23.09 29.29
CA GLY A 26 -18.90 -21.77 29.70
C GLY A 26 -17.93 -20.64 29.33
N MET A 27 -16.62 -20.84 29.58
CA MET A 27 -15.58 -19.87 29.22
C MET A 27 -15.52 -19.64 27.70
N ILE A 28 -15.56 -20.70 26.89
CA ILE A 28 -15.58 -20.59 25.43
C ILE A 28 -16.84 -19.84 24.95
N CYS A 29 -17.99 -20.08 25.59
CA CYS A 29 -19.23 -19.36 25.28
C CYS A 29 -19.09 -17.84 25.55
N LEU A 30 -18.53 -17.46 26.70
CA LEU A 30 -18.25 -16.05 27.03
C LEU A 30 -17.28 -15.41 26.03
N LEU A 31 -16.24 -16.12 25.60
CA LEU A 31 -15.30 -15.62 24.59
C LEU A 31 -15.97 -15.43 23.22
N LYS A 32 -16.91 -16.29 22.83
CA LYS A 32 -17.70 -16.10 21.61
C LYS A 32 -18.67 -14.92 21.71
N GLN A 33 -19.24 -14.68 22.89
CA GLN A 33 -20.03 -13.46 23.13
C GLN A 33 -19.15 -12.22 23.03
N LEU A 34 -17.93 -12.28 23.57
CA LEU A 34 -16.96 -11.20 23.45
C LEU A 34 -16.60 -10.88 21.99
N GLU A 35 -16.38 -11.91 21.18
CA GLU A 35 -16.20 -11.78 19.72
C GLU A 35 -17.36 -11.02 19.06
N SER A 36 -18.60 -11.36 19.41
CA SER A 36 -19.79 -10.68 18.88
C SER A 36 -19.82 -9.20 19.25
N VAL A 37 -19.42 -8.84 20.47
CA VAL A 37 -19.38 -7.43 20.92
C VAL A 37 -18.21 -6.69 20.28
N ILE A 38 -17.07 -7.34 20.07
CA ILE A 38 -15.94 -6.73 19.35
C ILE A 38 -16.34 -6.41 17.90
N TRP A 39 -17.11 -7.29 17.26
CA TRP A 39 -17.63 -7.02 15.91
C TRP A 39 -18.66 -5.89 15.84
N SER A 40 -19.39 -5.59 16.92
CA SER A 40 -20.25 -4.40 16.94
C SER A 40 -19.46 -3.11 17.11
N LEU A 41 -18.24 -3.18 17.67
CA LEU A 41 -17.34 -2.03 17.85
C LEU A 41 -16.55 -1.67 16.61
N ILE A 42 -16.13 -2.65 15.80
CA ILE A 42 -15.24 -2.43 14.66
C ILE A 42 -15.97 -2.53 13.33
N THR A 43 -15.69 -1.60 12.41
CA THR A 43 -16.14 -1.71 11.03
C THR A 43 -15.23 -2.67 10.25
N ARG A 44 -15.80 -3.41 9.27
CA ARG A 44 -15.02 -4.31 8.41
C ARG A 44 -13.91 -3.57 7.66
N SER A 45 -14.15 -2.32 7.22
CA SER A 45 -13.16 -1.49 6.53
C SER A 45 -11.98 -1.11 7.43
N GLU A 46 -12.24 -0.79 8.70
CA GLU A 46 -11.20 -0.45 9.66
C GLU A 46 -10.36 -1.68 10.03
N ALA A 47 -11.01 -2.80 10.34
CA ALA A 47 -10.33 -4.05 10.64
C ALA A 47 -9.41 -4.49 9.47
N ARG A 48 -9.86 -4.23 8.24
CA ARG A 48 -9.11 -4.49 7.01
C ARG A 48 -7.90 -3.57 6.86
N LEU A 49 -8.05 -2.28 7.12
CA LEU A 49 -6.92 -1.34 7.15
C LEU A 49 -5.87 -1.75 8.18
N TRP A 50 -6.31 -2.17 9.37
CA TRP A 50 -5.43 -2.66 10.41
C TRP A 50 -4.64 -3.89 9.97
N LEU A 51 -5.28 -4.81 9.25
CA LEU A 51 -4.62 -6.00 8.71
C LEU A 51 -3.58 -5.64 7.66
N TYR A 52 -3.86 -4.70 6.76
CA TYR A 52 -2.86 -4.21 5.79
C TYR A 52 -1.61 -3.67 6.48
N ASN A 53 -1.81 -2.88 7.53
CA ASN A 53 -0.71 -2.30 8.31
C ASN A 53 0.08 -3.35 9.07
N THR A 54 -0.53 -4.49 9.44
CA THR A 54 0.21 -5.59 10.08
C THR A 54 0.96 -6.41 9.04
N ILE A 55 0.35 -6.69 7.89
CA ILE A 55 1.00 -7.37 6.75
C ILE A 55 2.19 -6.56 6.23
N SER A 56 2.10 -5.23 6.18
CA SER A 56 3.19 -4.36 5.74
C SER A 56 4.46 -4.49 6.59
N CYS A 57 4.35 -5.02 7.81
CA CYS A 57 5.47 -5.24 8.72
C CYS A 57 6.17 -6.60 8.53
N ILE A 58 5.70 -7.46 7.63
CA ILE A 58 6.36 -8.75 7.34
C ILE A 58 7.71 -8.50 6.68
N THR A 59 8.77 -9.02 7.29
CA THR A 59 10.16 -8.84 6.82
C THR A 59 10.73 -10.08 6.14
N SER A 60 10.05 -11.22 6.20
CA SER A 60 10.55 -12.49 5.64
C SER A 60 10.44 -12.61 4.12
N ILE A 61 9.70 -11.71 3.47
CA ILE A 61 9.48 -11.73 2.01
C ILE A 61 10.72 -11.18 1.28
N THR A 62 11.32 -12.02 0.44
CA THR A 62 12.44 -11.62 -0.41
C THR A 62 12.00 -10.69 -1.55
N PRO A 63 12.91 -9.87 -2.12
CA PRO A 63 12.61 -9.03 -3.28
C PRO A 63 11.92 -9.79 -4.43
N TYR A 64 12.41 -10.99 -4.76
CA TYR A 64 11.85 -11.84 -5.82
C TYR A 64 10.41 -12.27 -5.53
N GLN A 65 10.15 -12.70 -4.29
CA GLN A 65 8.81 -13.12 -3.88
C GLN A 65 7.82 -11.95 -3.89
N LYS A 66 8.26 -10.77 -3.42
CA LYS A 66 7.49 -9.53 -3.49
C LYS A 66 7.11 -9.17 -4.94
N ARG A 67 8.08 -9.22 -5.86
CA ARG A 67 7.81 -9.01 -7.30
C ARG A 67 6.75 -9.98 -7.81
N GLU A 68 6.90 -11.28 -7.55
CA GLU A 68 5.94 -12.29 -7.99
C GLU A 68 4.53 -12.07 -7.40
N LEU A 69 4.44 -11.71 -6.11
CA LEU A 69 3.18 -11.40 -5.44
C LEU A 69 2.41 -10.28 -6.12
N PHE A 70 3.05 -9.13 -6.33
CA PHE A 70 2.37 -7.97 -6.92
C PHE A 70 2.23 -8.11 -8.44
N ALA A 71 3.20 -8.69 -9.15
CA ALA A 71 3.09 -8.91 -10.59
C ALA A 71 1.97 -9.90 -10.95
N SER A 72 1.78 -10.96 -10.17
CA SER A 72 0.68 -11.91 -10.39
C SER A 72 -0.68 -11.26 -10.17
N LEU A 73 -0.82 -10.39 -9.17
CA LEU A 73 -2.02 -9.57 -8.99
C LEU A 73 -2.27 -8.68 -10.22
N LEU A 74 -1.27 -7.95 -10.66
CA LEU A 74 -1.37 -7.00 -11.78
C LEU A 74 -1.72 -7.65 -13.13
N ARG A 75 -1.35 -8.93 -13.34
CA ARG A 75 -1.62 -9.66 -14.59
C ARG A 75 -3.06 -10.17 -14.71
N THR A 76 -3.82 -10.21 -13.62
CA THR A 76 -5.24 -10.55 -13.72
C THR A 76 -5.99 -9.41 -14.42
N THR A 77 -6.55 -9.71 -15.59
CA THR A 77 -6.94 -8.81 -16.69
C THR A 77 -8.00 -7.72 -16.38
N SER A 78 -8.47 -7.62 -15.13
CA SER A 78 -9.52 -6.67 -14.72
C SER A 78 -9.02 -5.45 -13.92
N LYS A 79 -7.71 -5.28 -13.71
CA LYS A 79 -7.21 -4.42 -12.61
C LYS A 79 -6.60 -3.09 -13.04
N LYS A 80 -7.34 -2.33 -13.85
CA LYS A 80 -6.95 -0.95 -14.22
C LYS A 80 -6.71 -0.08 -12.98
N GLY A 81 -7.54 -0.20 -11.94
CA GLY A 81 -7.37 0.59 -10.70
C GLY A 81 -6.07 0.31 -9.94
N LEU A 82 -5.67 -0.95 -9.80
CA LEU A 82 -4.41 -1.33 -9.15
C LEU A 82 -3.20 -0.85 -9.96
N ALA A 83 -3.25 -1.06 -11.29
CA ALA A 83 -2.21 -0.57 -12.20
C ALA A 83 -2.10 0.96 -12.15
N SER A 84 -3.23 1.67 -12.09
CA SER A 84 -3.25 3.13 -11.96
C SER A 84 -2.53 3.61 -10.70
N GLN A 85 -2.78 2.97 -9.56
CA GLN A 85 -2.11 3.32 -8.32
C GLN A 85 -0.62 3.02 -8.33
N LEU A 86 -0.22 1.89 -8.93
CA LEU A 86 1.19 1.57 -9.10
C LEU A 86 1.89 2.65 -9.93
N TRP A 87 1.30 3.08 -11.05
CA TRP A 87 1.89 4.14 -11.88
C TRP A 87 1.95 5.49 -11.18
N GLN A 88 0.93 5.84 -10.39
CA GLN A 88 1.00 7.03 -9.54
C GLN A 88 2.17 6.96 -8.56
N LEU A 89 2.39 5.80 -7.94
CA LEU A 89 3.50 5.59 -7.01
C LEU A 89 4.86 5.65 -7.73
N ILE A 90 4.97 5.06 -8.94
CA ILE A 90 6.17 5.15 -9.77
C ILE A 90 6.46 6.61 -10.15
N PHE A 91 5.46 7.39 -10.57
CA PHE A 91 5.68 8.81 -10.89
C PHE A 91 6.13 9.63 -9.67
N GLN A 92 5.70 9.27 -8.47
CA GLN A 92 6.12 9.96 -7.24
C GLN A 92 7.52 9.57 -6.77
N LYS A 93 7.88 8.28 -6.90
CA LYS A 93 9.12 7.73 -6.34
C LYS A 93 10.26 7.65 -7.36
N ARG A 94 9.93 7.36 -8.62
CA ARG A 94 10.86 7.14 -9.73
C ARG A 94 10.40 7.79 -11.03
N PRO A 95 10.17 9.12 -11.04
CA PRO A 95 9.73 9.82 -12.24
C PRO A 95 10.70 9.64 -13.42
N HIS A 96 12.00 9.48 -13.17
CA HIS A 96 13.00 9.35 -14.23
C HIS A 96 12.91 8.05 -15.04
N GLU A 97 12.56 6.92 -14.42
CA GLU A 97 12.40 5.62 -15.11
C GLU A 97 11.20 5.70 -16.07
N ALA A 98 10.05 6.17 -15.56
CA ALA A 98 8.87 6.40 -16.38
C ALA A 98 9.12 7.50 -17.44
N GLY A 99 9.87 8.54 -17.10
CA GLY A 99 10.24 9.62 -18.02
C GLY A 99 11.09 9.11 -19.18
N THR A 100 11.98 8.14 -18.92
CA THR A 100 12.78 7.48 -19.96
C THR A 100 11.91 6.66 -20.90
N LEU A 101 10.94 5.89 -20.38
CA LEU A 101 9.97 5.15 -21.22
C LEU A 101 9.11 6.09 -22.08
N LEU A 102 8.72 7.23 -21.53
CA LEU A 102 7.96 8.25 -22.27
C LEU A 102 8.83 8.97 -23.31
N ALA A 103 10.11 9.17 -23.05
CA ALA A 103 11.04 9.81 -23.98
C ALA A 103 11.16 9.02 -25.30
N GLU A 104 11.14 7.68 -25.23
CA GLU A 104 11.12 6.81 -26.42
C GLU A 104 9.81 6.90 -27.21
N ARG A 105 8.75 7.40 -26.56
CA ARG A 105 7.39 7.56 -27.11
C ARG A 105 6.95 9.02 -27.12
N SER A 106 7.90 9.94 -27.30
CA SER A 106 7.65 11.38 -27.19
C SER A 106 6.58 11.89 -28.15
N TYR A 107 6.38 11.19 -29.28
CA TYR A 107 5.34 11.47 -30.28
C TYR A 107 3.92 11.50 -29.69
N VAL A 108 3.65 10.76 -28.61
CA VAL A 108 2.33 10.76 -27.95
C VAL A 108 1.97 12.15 -27.41
N LEU A 109 2.98 12.99 -27.11
CA LEU A 109 2.74 14.32 -26.57
C LEU A 109 2.20 15.33 -27.59
N GLU A 110 2.29 15.05 -28.89
CA GLU A 110 1.63 15.85 -29.92
C GLU A 110 0.12 15.94 -29.62
N LYS A 111 -0.53 14.76 -29.48
CA LYS A 111 -1.96 14.67 -29.11
C LYS A 111 -2.24 15.16 -27.69
N PHE A 112 -1.27 15.06 -26.78
CA PHE A 112 -1.42 15.55 -25.41
C PHE A 112 -1.57 17.08 -25.37
N PHE A 113 -0.80 17.81 -26.17
CA PHE A 113 -0.83 19.26 -26.21
C PHE A 113 -1.90 19.82 -27.14
N GLN A 114 -2.31 19.06 -28.16
CA GLN A 114 -3.31 19.47 -29.14
C GLN A 114 -4.60 20.00 -28.49
N GLY A 115 -4.95 21.26 -28.79
CA GLY A 115 -6.16 21.91 -28.31
C GLY A 115 -6.19 22.24 -26.81
N ASN A 116 -5.08 22.08 -26.07
CA ASN A 116 -5.04 22.32 -24.63
C ASN A 116 -3.99 23.37 -24.23
N GLN A 117 -4.41 24.63 -24.22
CA GLN A 117 -3.59 25.79 -23.89
C GLN A 117 -2.97 25.71 -22.49
N THR A 118 -3.68 25.14 -21.50
CA THR A 118 -3.19 25.02 -20.12
C THR A 118 -1.97 24.11 -20.05
N ARG A 119 -2.03 22.93 -20.69
CA ARG A 119 -0.90 21.99 -20.74
C ARG A 119 0.31 22.63 -21.43
N ILE A 120 0.06 23.31 -22.56
CA ILE A 120 1.09 24.02 -23.33
C ILE A 120 1.80 25.04 -22.44
N LEU A 121 1.06 25.92 -21.78
CA LEU A 121 1.65 26.96 -20.92
C LEU A 121 2.43 26.36 -19.75
N GLN A 122 1.91 25.34 -19.09
CA GLN A 122 2.60 24.70 -17.95
C GLN A 122 3.95 24.09 -18.36
N TRP A 123 4.05 23.53 -19.55
CA TRP A 123 5.28 22.86 -20.01
C TRP A 123 6.27 23.81 -20.69
N PHE A 124 5.80 24.68 -21.59
CA PHE A 124 6.64 25.49 -22.48
C PHE A 124 6.94 26.91 -21.99
N SER A 125 6.29 27.41 -20.92
CA SER A 125 6.50 28.80 -20.46
C SER A 125 7.77 29.04 -19.64
N ASN A 126 8.54 27.99 -19.32
CA ASN A 126 9.65 28.06 -18.37
C ASN A 126 10.97 28.57 -19.00
N PHE A 127 10.90 29.69 -19.74
CA PHE A 127 12.06 30.42 -20.23
C PHE A 127 12.73 31.21 -19.08
N SER A 128 14.03 31.46 -19.21
CA SER A 128 14.83 32.12 -18.17
C SER A 128 15.48 33.37 -18.72
N SER A 129 15.49 34.43 -17.91
CA SER A 129 16.10 35.73 -18.21
C SER A 129 17.57 35.84 -17.81
N THR A 130 18.06 34.96 -16.93
CA THR A 130 19.32 35.18 -16.18
C THR A 130 20.11 33.89 -16.01
N GLY A 131 21.07 33.63 -16.91
CA GLY A 131 22.20 32.67 -16.77
C GLY A 131 21.86 31.18 -16.54
N SER A 132 20.65 30.87 -16.10
CA SER A 132 20.10 29.55 -15.90
C SER A 132 19.54 29.05 -17.23
N ARG A 133 19.84 27.80 -17.57
CA ARG A 133 19.30 27.18 -18.78
C ARG A 133 17.78 27.12 -18.66
N HIS A 134 17.08 27.39 -19.77
CA HIS A 134 15.65 27.10 -19.93
C HIS A 134 15.33 25.72 -19.35
N LYS A 135 14.13 25.56 -18.79
CA LYS A 135 13.70 24.28 -18.18
C LYS A 135 12.62 23.62 -19.04
N LYS A 136 12.45 22.31 -18.89
CA LYS A 136 11.31 21.55 -19.45
C LYS A 136 11.16 21.76 -20.98
N GLY A 137 9.92 21.95 -21.45
CA GLY A 137 9.59 22.16 -22.85
C GLY A 137 10.24 23.41 -23.47
N ALA A 138 10.40 24.49 -22.69
CA ALA A 138 11.05 25.72 -23.17
C ALA A 138 12.51 25.47 -23.64
N LYS A 139 13.21 24.58 -22.94
CA LYS A 139 14.57 24.14 -23.29
C LYS A 139 14.60 23.31 -24.57
N ALA A 140 13.64 22.40 -24.72
CA ALA A 140 13.52 21.59 -25.92
C ALA A 140 13.21 22.48 -27.13
N LEU A 141 12.21 23.36 -27.01
CA LEU A 141 11.76 24.26 -28.06
C LEU A 141 12.90 25.17 -28.55
N SER A 142 13.57 25.86 -27.62
CA SER A 142 14.71 26.73 -27.97
C SER A 142 15.86 25.98 -28.65
N ARG A 143 16.26 24.81 -28.12
CA ARG A 143 17.35 24.00 -28.71
C ARG A 143 16.99 23.51 -30.10
N PHE A 144 15.80 22.95 -30.25
CA PHE A 144 15.35 22.42 -31.52
C PHE A 144 15.22 23.54 -32.57
N ALA A 145 14.63 24.68 -32.21
CA ALA A 145 14.50 25.82 -33.11
C ALA A 145 15.85 26.39 -33.56
N PHE A 146 16.87 26.36 -32.69
CA PHE A 146 18.22 26.77 -33.07
C PHE A 146 18.91 25.80 -34.03
N VAL A 147 18.79 24.50 -33.76
CA VAL A 147 19.39 23.46 -34.61
C VAL A 147 18.73 23.44 -35.98
N ASN A 148 17.40 23.57 -36.03
CA ASN A 148 16.58 23.49 -37.24
C ASN A 148 16.05 24.86 -37.69
N ARG A 149 16.91 25.88 -37.60
CA ARG A 149 16.57 27.30 -37.88
C ARG A 149 15.95 27.55 -39.26
N ASN A 150 16.22 26.71 -40.24
CA ASN A 150 15.70 26.84 -41.60
C ASN A 150 14.23 26.43 -41.72
N ILE A 151 13.71 25.66 -40.75
CA ILE A 151 12.34 25.16 -40.74
C ILE A 151 11.54 25.85 -39.63
N CYS A 152 12.13 25.96 -38.44
CA CYS A 152 11.40 26.38 -37.25
C CYS A 152 11.17 27.89 -37.14
N TRP A 153 11.99 28.70 -37.81
CA TRP A 153 12.09 30.13 -37.44
C TRP A 153 10.89 30.95 -37.91
N GLU A 154 10.26 30.56 -39.00
CA GLU A 154 9.03 31.16 -39.50
C GLU A 154 7.82 30.74 -38.65
N GLU A 155 7.92 29.62 -37.95
CA GLU A 155 6.87 29.08 -37.06
C GLU A 155 6.92 29.68 -35.64
N LEU A 156 7.96 30.45 -35.30
CA LEU A 156 8.09 31.15 -34.02
C LEU A 156 7.30 32.45 -34.02
N GLU A 157 6.30 32.53 -33.14
CA GLU A 157 5.43 33.70 -33.00
C GLU A 157 5.91 34.61 -31.86
N TRP A 158 6.04 35.91 -32.15
CA TRP A 158 6.59 36.90 -31.22
C TRP A 158 5.48 37.84 -30.75
N LYS A 159 5.47 38.18 -29.45
CA LYS A 159 4.50 39.14 -28.87
C LYS A 159 4.72 40.57 -29.37
N GLY A 160 5.91 40.88 -29.88
CA GLY A 160 6.29 42.20 -30.40
C GLY A 160 6.01 42.39 -31.90
N LYS A 161 6.07 43.64 -32.39
CA LYS A 161 5.81 43.98 -33.81
C LYS A 161 6.82 43.41 -34.81
N HIS A 162 8.00 43.00 -34.36
CA HIS A 162 9.06 42.47 -35.21
C HIS A 162 9.56 41.16 -34.63
N GLY A 163 9.62 40.12 -35.45
CA GLY A 163 10.28 38.88 -35.10
C GLY A 163 11.77 39.07 -34.90
N GLN A 164 12.37 38.26 -34.02
CA GLN A 164 13.80 38.31 -33.74
C GLN A 164 14.54 37.40 -34.72
N SER A 165 15.68 37.84 -35.26
CA SER A 165 16.45 37.01 -36.20
C SER A 165 17.24 35.91 -35.48
N PRO A 166 17.57 34.77 -36.14
CA PRO A 166 18.32 33.68 -35.51
C PRO A 166 19.66 34.13 -34.92
N ALA A 167 20.38 35.00 -35.64
CA ALA A 167 21.66 35.54 -35.20
C ALA A 167 21.53 36.41 -33.94
N VAL A 168 20.45 37.20 -33.84
CA VAL A 168 20.16 38.04 -32.69
C VAL A 168 19.81 37.19 -31.47
N VAL A 169 18.94 36.19 -31.62
CA VAL A 169 18.55 35.32 -30.50
C VAL A 169 19.71 34.42 -30.04
N ALA A 170 20.60 34.00 -30.96
CA ALA A 170 21.81 33.25 -30.60
C ALA A 170 22.75 34.05 -29.69
N THR A 171 22.87 35.36 -29.91
CA THR A 171 23.66 36.25 -29.06
C THR A 171 22.90 36.73 -27.81
N LYS A 172 21.56 36.73 -27.86
CA LYS A 172 20.67 37.18 -26.79
C LYS A 172 19.51 36.19 -26.55
N PRO A 173 19.75 35.07 -25.84
CA PRO A 173 18.73 34.04 -25.63
C PRO A 173 17.51 34.49 -24.81
N HIS A 174 17.61 35.61 -24.07
CA HIS A 174 16.48 36.14 -23.31
C HIS A 174 15.31 36.57 -24.21
N TYR A 175 15.51 36.77 -25.51
CA TYR A 175 14.42 37.06 -26.45
C TYR A 175 13.36 35.96 -26.50
N PHE A 176 13.67 34.71 -26.14
CA PHE A 176 12.65 33.67 -26.03
C PHE A 176 11.53 33.99 -25.02
N LEU A 177 11.75 34.92 -24.08
CA LEU A 177 10.70 35.43 -23.18
C LEU A 177 9.60 36.21 -23.92
N GLU A 178 9.92 36.73 -25.10
CA GLU A 178 9.01 37.48 -25.97
C GLU A 178 8.18 36.58 -26.89
N LEU A 179 8.39 35.25 -26.87
CA LEU A 179 7.56 34.33 -27.64
C LEU A 179 6.10 34.32 -27.16
N ASP A 180 5.19 34.30 -28.12
CA ASP A 180 3.85 33.80 -27.92
C ASP A 180 3.90 32.27 -27.96
N ILE A 181 4.00 31.68 -26.78
CA ILE A 181 4.17 30.24 -26.58
C ILE A 181 2.98 29.45 -27.12
N LEU A 182 1.76 29.98 -26.98
CA LEU A 182 0.56 29.28 -27.43
C LEU A 182 0.59 29.14 -28.94
N ARG A 183 0.72 30.27 -29.64
CA ARG A 183 0.76 30.26 -31.10
C ARG A 183 1.96 29.51 -31.64
N THR A 184 3.13 29.66 -31.01
CA THR A 184 4.34 28.93 -31.41
C THR A 184 4.14 27.42 -31.30
N VAL A 185 3.55 26.93 -30.21
CA VAL A 185 3.33 25.49 -30.04
C VAL A 185 2.21 24.99 -30.95
N GLU A 186 1.17 25.79 -31.19
CA GLU A 186 0.13 25.48 -32.19
C GLU A 186 0.74 25.35 -33.60
N ASN A 187 1.60 26.28 -34.02
CA ASN A 187 2.33 26.19 -35.27
C ASN A 187 3.22 24.93 -35.31
N PHE A 188 3.89 24.57 -34.22
CA PHE A 188 4.72 23.36 -34.17
C PHE A 188 3.89 22.06 -34.21
N LEU A 189 2.66 22.07 -33.70
CA LEU A 189 1.73 20.93 -33.83
C LEU A 189 1.30 20.74 -35.29
N GLU A 190 1.13 21.82 -36.05
CA GLU A 190 0.65 21.76 -37.43
C GLU A 190 1.78 21.59 -38.46
N ASN A 191 2.87 22.34 -38.29
CA ASN A 191 3.87 22.57 -39.34
C ASN A 191 5.24 21.93 -39.03
N VAL A 192 5.48 21.47 -37.79
CA VAL A 192 6.80 20.96 -37.36
C VAL A 192 6.70 19.59 -36.64
N PRO A 193 6.20 18.53 -37.32
CA PRO A 193 6.02 17.22 -36.70
C PRO A 193 7.33 16.60 -36.17
N ASP A 194 8.47 16.92 -36.81
CA ASP A 194 9.79 16.44 -36.42
C ASP A 194 10.19 16.86 -35.00
N PHE A 195 9.62 17.93 -34.46
CA PHE A 195 9.88 18.35 -33.09
C PHE A 195 9.45 17.28 -32.07
N TRP A 196 8.29 16.65 -32.27
CA TRP A 196 7.69 15.71 -31.31
C TRP A 196 8.40 14.36 -31.26
N THR A 197 9.23 14.05 -32.26
CA THR A 197 10.11 12.87 -32.31
C THR A 197 11.59 13.22 -32.12
N SER A 198 11.90 14.50 -31.89
CA SER A 198 13.27 14.98 -31.76
C SER A 198 13.94 14.52 -30.48
N ARG A 199 15.28 14.45 -30.51
CA ARG A 199 16.09 14.15 -29.33
C ARG A 199 15.97 15.25 -28.28
N GLU A 200 15.91 16.51 -28.71
CA GLU A 200 15.78 17.68 -27.85
C GLU A 200 14.52 17.62 -26.99
N PHE A 201 13.41 17.19 -27.61
CA PHE A 201 12.14 17.02 -26.91
C PHE A 201 12.14 15.77 -26.04
N ALA A 202 12.55 14.61 -26.56
CA ALA A 202 12.66 13.37 -25.79
C ALA A 202 13.54 13.55 -24.52
N ASP A 203 14.69 14.21 -24.64
CA ASP A 203 15.59 14.47 -23.51
C ASP A 203 14.96 15.37 -22.44
N SER A 204 13.97 16.21 -22.80
CA SER A 204 13.25 17.04 -21.83
C SER A 204 12.25 16.25 -20.97
N LEU A 205 11.91 15.02 -21.38
CA LEU A 205 10.94 14.16 -20.70
C LEU A 205 11.60 13.19 -19.71
N ARG A 206 12.91 12.94 -19.86
CA ARG A 206 13.66 11.93 -19.08
C ARG A 206 13.59 12.12 -17.58
N ASP A 207 13.48 13.36 -17.10
CA ASP A 207 13.39 13.66 -15.66
C ASP A 207 12.00 13.31 -15.07
N GLY A 208 10.98 13.12 -15.91
CA GLY A 208 9.61 12.78 -15.49
C GLY A 208 8.77 13.97 -14.97
N ASP A 209 9.30 15.19 -15.01
CA ASP A 209 8.60 16.43 -14.61
C ASP A 209 7.26 16.65 -15.35
N ILE A 210 7.10 16.06 -16.53
CA ILE A 210 5.88 16.16 -17.33
C ILE A 210 4.68 15.49 -16.65
N PHE A 211 4.90 14.49 -15.78
CA PHE A 211 3.82 13.77 -15.10
C PHE A 211 3.00 14.64 -14.15
N SER A 212 3.55 15.76 -13.69
CA SER A 212 2.82 16.71 -12.84
C SER A 212 1.87 17.63 -13.63
N VAL A 213 2.02 17.72 -14.96
CA VAL A 213 1.14 18.55 -15.81
C VAL A 213 -0.26 17.96 -15.82
N GLU A 214 -0.38 16.65 -16.03
CA GLU A 214 -1.65 15.94 -15.92
C GLU A 214 -1.46 14.46 -15.60
N THR A 215 -1.37 14.13 -14.31
CA THR A 215 -1.12 12.76 -13.84
C THR A 215 -2.10 11.74 -14.43
N LYS A 216 -3.38 12.10 -14.55
CA LYS A 216 -4.43 11.18 -15.03
C LYS A 216 -4.15 10.69 -16.44
N PHE A 217 -3.81 11.60 -17.36
CA PHE A 217 -3.49 11.24 -18.75
C PHE A 217 -2.34 10.23 -18.82
N PHE A 218 -1.26 10.48 -18.08
CA PHE A 218 -0.10 9.60 -18.09
C PHE A 218 -0.37 8.26 -17.43
N VAL A 219 -1.14 8.24 -16.34
CA VAL A 219 -1.58 7.00 -15.72
C VAL A 219 -2.39 6.17 -16.72
N ASP A 220 -3.37 6.76 -17.39
CA ASP A 220 -4.21 6.06 -18.37
C ASP A 220 -3.37 5.54 -19.55
N PHE A 221 -2.41 6.34 -20.02
CA PHE A 221 -1.46 5.95 -21.06
C PHE A 221 -0.61 4.73 -20.66
N PHE A 222 0.06 4.78 -19.50
CA PHE A 222 0.92 3.68 -19.06
C PHE A 222 0.13 2.42 -18.66
N VAL A 223 -1.09 2.57 -18.15
CA VAL A 223 -2.01 1.45 -17.94
C VAL A 223 -2.40 0.81 -19.27
N GLY A 224 -2.65 1.61 -20.31
CA GLY A 224 -2.87 1.11 -21.67
C GLY A 224 -1.68 0.29 -22.19
N LEU A 225 -0.46 0.83 -22.09
CA LEU A 225 0.76 0.12 -22.49
C LEU A 225 0.94 -1.21 -21.72
N MET A 226 0.63 -1.21 -20.44
CA MET A 226 0.79 -2.36 -19.56
C MET A 226 -0.27 -3.45 -19.81
N CYS A 227 -1.55 -3.07 -19.86
CA CYS A 227 -2.68 -4.00 -19.87
C CYS A 227 -3.17 -4.35 -21.28
N GLU A 228 -3.14 -3.40 -22.22
CA GLU A 228 -3.69 -3.57 -23.56
C GLU A 228 -2.58 -4.01 -24.55
N GLU A 229 -1.42 -3.35 -24.49
CA GLU A 229 -0.30 -3.67 -25.39
C GLU A 229 0.66 -4.72 -24.83
N GLY A 230 0.69 -4.92 -23.50
CA GLY A 230 1.60 -5.86 -22.85
C GLY A 230 3.09 -5.51 -23.06
N SER A 231 3.40 -4.22 -23.12
CA SER A 231 4.73 -3.71 -23.50
C SER A 231 5.83 -4.23 -22.55
N ARG A 232 6.88 -4.83 -23.13
CA ARG A 232 7.92 -5.54 -22.36
C ARG A 232 8.73 -4.60 -21.46
N ASP A 233 9.21 -3.50 -22.02
CA ASP A 233 9.97 -2.44 -21.34
C ASP A 233 9.20 -1.83 -20.16
N VAL A 234 7.89 -1.63 -20.33
CA VAL A 234 6.98 -1.18 -19.27
C VAL A 234 6.92 -2.19 -18.13
N TRP A 235 6.82 -3.49 -18.45
CA TRP A 235 6.87 -4.56 -17.46
C TRP A 235 8.25 -4.73 -16.80
N GLU A 236 9.34 -4.42 -17.51
CA GLU A 236 10.70 -4.40 -16.94
C GLU A 236 10.81 -3.35 -15.84
N VAL A 237 10.37 -2.12 -16.10
CA VAL A 237 10.34 -1.04 -15.09
C VAL A 237 9.43 -1.39 -13.92
N ILE A 238 8.25 -1.95 -14.17
CA ILE A 238 7.36 -2.42 -13.09
C ILE A 238 8.07 -3.47 -12.23
N ASN A 239 8.71 -4.46 -12.86
CA ASN A 239 9.36 -5.55 -12.14
C ASN A 239 10.55 -5.05 -11.31
N GLU A 240 11.35 -4.14 -11.85
CA GLU A 240 12.48 -3.50 -11.14
C GLU A 240 11.98 -2.68 -9.96
N PHE A 241 10.96 -1.83 -10.18
CA PHE A 241 10.32 -1.07 -9.12
C PHE A 241 9.79 -1.96 -7.99
N LEU A 242 9.06 -3.03 -8.33
CA LEU A 242 8.55 -3.99 -7.34
C LEU A 242 9.67 -4.72 -6.60
N MET A 243 10.81 -5.00 -7.24
CA MET A 243 11.97 -5.63 -6.61
C MET A 243 12.68 -4.71 -5.61
N GLU A 244 12.73 -3.42 -5.88
CA GLU A 244 13.51 -2.46 -5.09
C GLU A 244 12.70 -1.73 -4.02
N GLU A 245 11.43 -1.39 -4.29
CA GLU A 245 10.59 -0.63 -3.36
C GLU A 245 10.26 -1.43 -2.09
N SER A 246 10.14 -0.81 -0.92
CA SER A 246 9.91 -1.57 0.32
C SER A 246 8.56 -2.32 0.30
N PHE A 247 8.52 -3.54 0.85
CA PHE A 247 7.28 -4.32 0.95
C PHE A 247 6.19 -3.55 1.70
N SER A 248 6.58 -2.83 2.75
CA SER A 248 5.67 -1.99 3.52
C SER A 248 4.98 -0.94 2.68
N VAL A 249 5.74 -0.19 1.87
CA VAL A 249 5.19 0.87 1.00
C VAL A 249 4.24 0.27 -0.02
N LEU A 250 4.62 -0.83 -0.68
CA LEU A 250 3.74 -1.50 -1.64
C LEU A 250 2.44 -1.97 -0.99
N CYS A 251 2.51 -2.59 0.19
CA CYS A 251 1.31 -3.04 0.89
C CYS A 251 0.36 -1.89 1.24
N GLN A 252 0.89 -0.79 1.80
CA GLN A 252 0.09 0.36 2.22
C GLN A 252 -0.62 1.06 1.06
N HIS A 253 0.03 1.13 -0.10
CA HIS A 253 -0.52 1.84 -1.26
C HIS A 253 -1.39 0.94 -2.15
N LEU A 254 -1.04 -0.35 -2.29
CA LEU A 254 -1.69 -1.24 -3.24
C LEU A 254 -2.78 -2.13 -2.62
N LEU A 255 -2.66 -2.52 -1.35
CA LEU A 255 -3.68 -3.41 -0.75
C LEU A 255 -4.99 -2.66 -0.50
N ILE A 256 -4.92 -1.35 -0.24
CA ILE A 256 -6.09 -0.54 0.08
C ILE A 256 -7.14 -0.49 -1.02
N THR A 257 -6.74 -0.63 -2.29
CA THR A 257 -7.67 -0.66 -3.44
C THR A 257 -8.10 -2.04 -3.88
N LEU A 258 -7.57 -3.09 -3.29
CA LEU A 258 -8.02 -4.43 -3.64
C LEU A 258 -9.48 -4.59 -3.21
N GLU A 259 -10.29 -5.20 -4.06
CA GLU A 259 -11.57 -5.75 -3.63
C GLU A 259 -11.34 -6.96 -2.72
N GLU A 260 -12.39 -7.41 -2.03
CA GLU A 260 -12.29 -8.54 -1.10
C GLU A 260 -11.73 -9.81 -1.74
N ARG A 261 -12.23 -10.13 -2.94
CA ARG A 261 -11.81 -11.33 -3.70
C ARG A 261 -10.33 -11.28 -4.08
N ASP A 262 -9.86 -10.10 -4.47
CA ASP A 262 -8.47 -9.88 -4.84
C ASP A 262 -7.54 -9.92 -3.64
N PHE A 263 -8.00 -9.39 -2.51
CA PHE A 263 -7.28 -9.46 -1.26
C PHE A 263 -7.15 -10.90 -0.76
N CYS A 264 -8.19 -11.74 -0.88
CA CYS A 264 -8.06 -13.19 -0.65
C CYS A 264 -6.97 -13.81 -1.53
N THR A 265 -7.00 -13.52 -2.82
CA THR A 265 -6.03 -14.07 -3.79
C THR A 265 -4.60 -13.65 -3.43
N PHE A 266 -4.42 -12.40 -2.96
CA PHE A 266 -3.16 -11.92 -2.45
C PHE A 266 -2.72 -12.68 -1.20
N LEU A 267 -3.62 -12.85 -0.21
CA LEU A 267 -3.33 -13.58 1.03
C LEU A 267 -2.93 -15.03 0.75
N GLU A 268 -3.69 -15.74 -0.08
CA GLU A 268 -3.37 -17.12 -0.48
C GLU A 268 -1.98 -17.23 -1.11
N SER A 269 -1.61 -16.24 -1.93
CA SER A 269 -0.30 -16.19 -2.57
C SER A 269 0.80 -15.87 -1.56
N LEU A 270 0.54 -14.95 -0.61
CA LEU A 270 1.44 -14.60 0.47
C LEU A 270 1.73 -15.83 1.36
N CYS A 271 0.69 -16.59 1.74
CA CYS A 271 0.82 -17.79 2.56
C CYS A 271 1.79 -18.83 1.96
N LYS A 272 1.80 -18.99 0.63
CA LYS A 272 2.74 -19.91 -0.06
C LYS A 272 4.20 -19.58 0.19
N TYR A 273 4.53 -18.30 0.41
CA TYR A 273 5.89 -17.86 0.70
C TYR A 273 6.23 -17.94 2.19
N LEU A 274 5.23 -17.80 3.07
CA LEU A 274 5.39 -17.90 4.53
C LEU A 274 5.53 -19.36 5.02
N ASN A 275 4.93 -20.31 4.30
CA ASN A 275 4.91 -21.75 4.65
C ASN A 275 6.29 -22.44 4.74
N ARG A 276 7.41 -21.76 4.46
CA ARG A 276 8.75 -22.37 4.41
C ARG A 276 9.62 -22.16 5.67
N ARG A 277 9.22 -21.28 6.59
CA ARG A 277 10.00 -20.98 7.81
C ARG A 277 9.09 -20.97 9.01
N THR A 278 9.03 -22.04 9.77
CA THR A 278 8.49 -21.96 11.14
C THR A 278 8.99 -23.17 11.92
N GLU A 279 10.25 -23.08 12.35
CA GLU A 279 10.66 -23.86 13.51
C GLU A 279 10.04 -23.22 14.78
N PRO A 280 9.60 -24.00 15.78
CA PRO A 280 8.90 -23.48 16.95
C PRO A 280 9.71 -22.53 17.85
N ASN A 281 11.00 -22.31 17.57
CA ASN A 281 11.88 -21.49 18.39
C ASN A 281 11.85 -19.99 18.06
N ASP A 282 11.27 -19.58 16.92
CA ASP A 282 11.32 -18.20 16.42
C ASP A 282 10.18 -17.30 16.91
N PHE A 283 9.24 -17.80 17.71
CA PHE A 283 8.05 -17.04 18.10
C PHE A 283 8.28 -15.84 19.05
N ARG A 284 9.54 -15.47 19.35
CA ARG A 284 9.82 -14.31 20.23
C ARG A 284 9.43 -12.98 19.61
N ASP A 285 9.39 -12.87 18.28
CA ASP A 285 8.96 -11.67 17.58
C ASP A 285 7.47 -11.74 17.19
N SER A 286 6.77 -10.63 17.37
CA SER A 286 5.36 -10.44 17.01
C SER A 286 5.11 -10.61 15.49
N SER A 287 6.10 -10.26 14.67
CA SER A 287 6.08 -10.47 13.22
C SER A 287 5.97 -11.96 12.86
N CYS A 288 6.74 -12.82 13.55
CA CYS A 288 6.75 -14.27 13.35
C CYS A 288 5.41 -14.93 13.70
N LEU A 289 4.66 -14.39 14.66
CA LEU A 289 3.34 -14.91 15.01
C LEU A 289 2.31 -14.66 13.89
N LEU A 290 2.34 -13.49 13.24
CA LEU A 290 1.41 -13.18 12.15
C LEU A 290 1.71 -14.08 10.97
N GLU A 291 2.99 -14.22 10.63
CA GLU A 291 3.43 -15.07 9.54
C GLU A 291 3.00 -16.52 9.76
N PHE A 292 3.12 -17.03 11.00
CA PHE A 292 2.63 -18.36 11.34
C PHE A 292 1.11 -18.48 11.18
N VAL A 293 0.34 -17.54 11.71
CA VAL A 293 -1.13 -17.55 11.59
C VAL A 293 -1.55 -17.54 10.13
N LEU A 294 -0.95 -16.67 9.32
CA LEU A 294 -1.19 -16.59 7.88
C LEU A 294 -0.81 -17.91 7.19
N SER A 295 0.32 -18.53 7.55
CA SER A 295 0.73 -19.83 7.01
C SER A 295 -0.29 -20.94 7.23
N LYS A 296 -1.05 -20.87 8.33
CA LYS A 296 -2.11 -21.82 8.69
C LYS A 296 -3.49 -21.42 8.17
N PHE A 297 -3.64 -20.20 7.68
CA PHE A 297 -4.87 -19.73 7.06
C PHE A 297 -5.09 -20.46 5.74
N SER A 298 -6.02 -21.43 5.75
CA SER A 298 -6.47 -22.09 4.52
C SER A 298 -7.49 -21.20 3.82
N GLY A 299 -7.40 -21.00 2.50
CA GLY A 299 -8.26 -20.09 1.71
C GLY A 299 -9.78 -20.35 1.73
N TYR A 300 -10.25 -21.27 2.58
CA TYR A 300 -11.66 -21.56 2.86
C TYR A 300 -12.18 -20.96 4.17
N GLU A 301 -11.33 -20.32 4.97
CA GLU A 301 -11.73 -19.62 6.18
C GLU A 301 -12.26 -18.21 5.87
N SER A 302 -13.27 -17.76 6.62
CA SER A 302 -13.80 -16.39 6.43
C SER A 302 -12.69 -15.38 6.73
N ILE A 303 -12.50 -14.40 5.85
CA ILE A 303 -11.60 -13.25 6.06
C ILE A 303 -11.88 -12.59 7.41
N ASP A 304 -13.14 -12.60 7.86
CA ASP A 304 -13.54 -12.06 9.16
C ASP A 304 -12.75 -12.65 10.31
N GLN A 305 -12.50 -13.96 10.28
CA GLN A 305 -11.70 -14.58 11.34
C GLN A 305 -10.27 -14.01 11.35
N LEU A 306 -9.67 -13.76 10.19
CA LEU A 306 -8.35 -13.15 10.11
C LEU A 306 -8.37 -11.68 10.54
N LEU A 307 -9.40 -10.92 10.16
CA LEU A 307 -9.58 -9.51 10.55
C LEU A 307 -9.70 -9.36 12.07
N LEU A 308 -10.60 -10.14 12.68
CA LEU A 308 -10.81 -10.13 14.12
C LEU A 308 -9.55 -10.57 14.85
N LEU A 309 -8.90 -11.64 14.36
CA LEU A 309 -7.69 -12.14 15.00
C LEU A 309 -6.58 -11.07 15.00
N ASN A 310 -6.43 -10.38 13.87
CA ASN A 310 -5.49 -9.27 13.78
C ASN A 310 -5.85 -8.11 14.72
N ALA A 311 -7.13 -7.77 14.82
CA ALA A 311 -7.62 -6.73 15.72
C ALA A 311 -7.28 -7.05 17.19
N VAL A 312 -7.58 -8.27 17.62
CA VAL A 312 -7.43 -8.70 19.01
C VAL A 312 -5.96 -8.89 19.39
N ILE A 313 -5.15 -9.52 18.53
CA ILE A 313 -3.74 -9.84 18.84
C ILE A 313 -2.82 -8.63 18.65
N TYR A 314 -2.91 -7.95 17.50
CA TYR A 314 -1.93 -6.92 17.13
C TYR A 314 -2.41 -5.50 17.40
N ARG A 315 -3.73 -5.29 17.39
CA ARG A 315 -4.34 -3.96 17.56
C ARG A 315 -5.14 -3.84 18.86
N GLY A 316 -4.88 -4.69 19.86
CA GLY A 316 -5.61 -4.70 21.13
C GLY A 316 -5.71 -3.32 21.81
N ARG A 317 -4.65 -2.49 21.74
CA ARG A 317 -4.67 -1.11 22.25
C ARG A 317 -5.56 -0.15 21.45
N GLN A 318 -5.66 -0.33 20.14
CA GLN A 318 -6.58 0.47 19.31
C GLN A 318 -8.02 0.06 19.58
N LEU A 319 -8.27 -1.23 19.74
CA LEU A 319 -9.58 -1.75 20.16
C LEU A 319 -9.99 -1.20 21.55
N LEU A 320 -9.05 -1.12 22.50
CA LEU A 320 -9.29 -0.46 23.79
C LEU A 320 -9.68 1.02 23.61
N LYS A 321 -9.00 1.75 22.72
CA LYS A 321 -9.32 3.16 22.47
C LYS A 321 -10.72 3.34 21.89
N LEU A 322 -11.13 2.48 20.93
CA LEU A 322 -12.49 2.51 20.38
C LEU A 322 -13.55 2.26 21.46
N LEU A 323 -13.28 1.31 22.36
CA LEU A 323 -14.20 0.99 23.45
C LEU A 323 -14.38 2.14 24.46
N HIS A 324 -13.39 3.03 24.58
CA HIS A 324 -13.45 4.22 25.43
C HIS A 324 -14.05 5.44 24.73
N ASP A 325 -14.46 5.29 23.47
CA ASP A 325 -15.13 6.38 22.76
C ASP A 325 -16.55 6.59 23.32
N GLU A 326 -17.01 7.84 23.33
CA GLU A 326 -18.28 8.22 23.98
C GLU A 326 -19.49 7.53 23.32
N GLU A 327 -19.37 7.14 22.06
CA GLU A 327 -20.39 6.44 21.28
C GLU A 327 -20.52 4.95 21.65
N SER A 328 -19.56 4.37 22.38
CA SER A 328 -19.45 2.91 22.65
C SER A 328 -19.84 2.50 24.08
N GLN A 329 -20.60 3.32 24.81
CA GLN A 329 -20.92 3.06 26.23
C GLN A 329 -21.70 1.75 26.46
N GLU A 330 -22.58 1.38 25.53
CA GLU A 330 -23.38 0.14 25.65
C GLU A 330 -22.48 -1.09 25.48
N GLU A 331 -21.60 -1.08 24.48
CA GLU A 331 -20.60 -2.10 24.22
C GLU A 331 -19.60 -2.20 25.36
N GLN A 332 -19.17 -1.07 25.94
CA GLN A 332 -18.29 -1.03 27.11
C GLN A 332 -18.93 -1.73 28.32
N ALA A 333 -20.22 -1.49 28.58
CA ALA A 333 -20.94 -2.17 29.65
C ALA A 333 -21.00 -3.70 29.42
N LYS A 334 -21.26 -4.14 28.17
CA LYS A 334 -21.28 -5.56 27.80
C LYS A 334 -19.90 -6.20 27.94
N VAL A 335 -18.82 -5.53 27.50
CA VAL A 335 -17.44 -6.01 27.67
C VAL A 335 -17.09 -6.12 29.15
N ASN A 336 -17.43 -5.13 29.97
CA ASN A 336 -17.21 -5.16 31.41
C ASN A 336 -17.86 -6.38 32.07
N ASP A 337 -19.13 -6.63 31.75
CA ASP A 337 -19.87 -7.77 32.28
C ASP A 337 -19.19 -9.09 31.88
N ILE A 338 -18.93 -9.30 30.59
CA ILE A 338 -18.31 -10.53 30.07
C ILE A 338 -16.91 -10.75 30.68
N VAL A 339 -16.06 -9.71 30.72
CA VAL A 339 -14.69 -9.83 31.24
C VAL A 339 -14.68 -10.09 32.74
N SER A 340 -15.63 -9.53 33.51
CA SER A 340 -15.75 -9.81 34.94
C SER A 340 -16.07 -11.30 35.20
N HIS A 341 -16.94 -11.90 34.38
CA HIS A 341 -17.26 -13.33 34.42
C HIS A 341 -16.07 -14.20 33.99
N ILE A 342 -15.32 -13.80 32.96
CA ILE A 342 -14.08 -14.49 32.56
C ILE A 342 -13.06 -14.47 33.71
N CYS A 343 -12.88 -13.33 34.37
CA CYS A 343 -11.94 -13.18 35.48
C CYS A 343 -12.34 -13.99 36.71
N SER A 344 -13.65 -14.07 37.04
CA SER A 344 -14.14 -14.84 38.18
C SER A 344 -13.98 -16.35 38.00
N ILE A 345 -14.20 -16.85 36.78
CA ILE A 345 -13.93 -18.26 36.44
C ILE A 345 -12.42 -18.53 36.53
N SER A 346 -11.59 -17.63 36.00
CA SER A 346 -10.13 -17.79 35.96
C SER A 346 -9.45 -17.72 37.33
N SER A 347 -9.95 -16.89 38.27
CA SER A 347 -9.40 -16.79 39.63
C SER A 347 -9.70 -18.02 40.50
N SER A 348 -10.75 -18.78 40.15
CA SER A 348 -11.16 -19.99 40.87
C SER A 348 -10.35 -21.25 40.52
N THR A 349 -9.60 -21.21 39.42
CA THR A 349 -8.79 -22.33 38.91
C THR A 349 -7.38 -21.83 38.61
N SER A 350 -6.38 -22.33 39.33
CA SER A 350 -4.97 -21.97 39.15
C SER A 350 -4.36 -22.44 37.81
N SER A 351 -5.17 -22.87 36.83
CA SER A 351 -4.69 -23.58 35.65
C SER A 351 -5.40 -23.12 34.38
N PHE A 352 -4.65 -22.48 33.49
CA PHE A 352 -5.00 -22.18 32.09
C PHE A 352 -5.05 -23.43 31.19
N VAL A 353 -4.60 -24.58 31.71
CA VAL A 353 -4.45 -25.86 30.98
C VAL A 353 -5.77 -26.40 30.39
N PRO A 354 -6.95 -26.31 31.04
CA PRO A 354 -8.19 -26.83 30.48
C PRO A 354 -8.64 -26.08 29.22
N VAL A 355 -8.52 -24.75 29.19
CA VAL A 355 -8.84 -23.94 28.00
C VAL A 355 -7.84 -24.23 26.88
N LEU A 356 -6.56 -24.38 27.23
CA LEU A 356 -5.51 -24.76 26.28
C LEU A 356 -5.78 -26.12 25.63
N ASN A 357 -6.20 -27.12 26.42
CA ASN A 357 -6.54 -28.46 25.94
C ASN A 357 -7.75 -28.44 25.01
N GLU A 358 -8.78 -27.66 25.30
CA GLU A 358 -9.90 -27.45 24.39
C GLU A 358 -9.47 -26.76 23.09
N CYS A 359 -8.61 -25.74 23.17
CA CYS A 359 -8.07 -25.09 21.98
C CYS A 359 -7.28 -26.08 21.10
N LEU A 360 -6.57 -27.04 21.71
CA LEU A 360 -5.84 -28.08 20.97
C LEU A 360 -6.80 -29.05 20.26
N LYS A 361 -8.03 -29.23 20.73
CA LYS A 361 -9.06 -30.03 20.03
C LYS A 361 -9.63 -29.29 18.81
N MET A 362 -9.49 -27.97 18.72
CA MET A 362 -9.97 -27.15 17.61
C MET A 362 -8.98 -27.11 16.44
N LYS A 363 -9.43 -26.60 15.29
CA LYS A 363 -8.50 -26.15 14.24
C LYS A 363 -7.56 -25.08 14.80
N THR A 364 -6.31 -25.06 14.35
CA THR A 364 -5.27 -24.13 14.80
C THR A 364 -5.77 -22.69 14.87
N THR A 365 -6.43 -22.22 13.81
CA THR A 365 -6.95 -20.85 13.68
C THR A 365 -8.05 -20.55 14.69
N GLY A 366 -8.96 -21.49 14.93
CA GLY A 366 -9.99 -21.39 15.99
C GLY A 366 -9.39 -21.38 17.40
N GLY A 367 -8.40 -22.24 17.67
CA GLY A 367 -7.70 -22.25 18.95
C GLY A 367 -6.94 -20.94 19.19
N VAL A 368 -6.21 -20.44 18.19
CA VAL A 368 -5.50 -19.16 18.25
C VAL A 368 -6.46 -17.99 18.47
N MET A 369 -7.66 -18.02 17.87
CA MET A 369 -8.71 -17.02 18.10
C MET A 369 -9.17 -16.98 19.55
N ILE A 370 -9.58 -18.12 20.11
CA ILE A 370 -10.04 -18.21 21.50
C ILE A 370 -8.97 -17.71 22.47
N LEU A 371 -7.71 -18.10 22.24
CA LEU A 371 -6.58 -17.64 23.05
C LEU A 371 -6.27 -16.14 22.86
N GLY A 372 -6.46 -15.61 21.65
CA GLY A 372 -6.37 -14.19 21.37
C GLY A 372 -7.40 -13.39 22.17
N LEU A 373 -8.67 -13.79 22.09
CA LEU A 373 -9.78 -13.16 22.81
C LEU A 373 -9.56 -13.19 24.32
N GLN A 374 -9.12 -14.33 24.85
CA GLN A 374 -8.78 -14.45 26.26
C GLN A 374 -7.60 -13.55 26.65
N SER A 375 -6.58 -13.45 25.82
CA SER A 375 -5.43 -12.55 26.04
C SER A 375 -5.88 -11.09 26.09
N TRP A 376 -6.77 -10.68 25.18
CA TRP A 376 -7.30 -9.33 25.16
C TRP A 376 -8.25 -9.04 26.32
N ALA A 377 -9.10 -10.00 26.72
CA ALA A 377 -9.95 -9.87 27.91
C ALA A 377 -9.11 -9.61 29.18
N PHE A 378 -7.99 -10.30 29.34
CA PHE A 378 -7.06 -10.01 30.44
C PHE A 378 -6.36 -8.66 30.26
N HIS A 379 -5.99 -8.29 29.03
CA HIS A 379 -5.41 -6.97 28.76
C HIS A 379 -6.37 -5.84 29.18
N TYR A 380 -7.65 -5.95 28.82
CA TYR A 380 -8.72 -5.04 29.22
C TYR A 380 -8.90 -5.02 30.75
N ALA A 381 -9.04 -6.19 31.38
CA ALA A 381 -9.19 -6.25 32.84
C ALA A 381 -8.03 -5.59 33.58
N LEU A 382 -6.80 -5.73 33.07
CA LEU A 382 -5.62 -5.10 33.63
C LEU A 382 -5.58 -3.59 33.36
N SER A 383 -6.01 -3.12 32.18
CA SER A 383 -6.08 -1.67 31.90
C SER A 383 -7.10 -0.96 32.78
N GLU A 384 -8.23 -1.60 33.07
CA GLU A 384 -9.24 -1.05 33.98
C GLU A 384 -8.78 -1.05 35.44
N LYS A 385 -8.12 -2.13 35.89
CA LYS A 385 -7.70 -2.27 37.29
C LYS A 385 -6.43 -1.49 37.64
N CYS A 386 -5.54 -1.27 36.68
CA CYS A 386 -4.20 -0.72 36.93
C CYS A 386 -4.06 0.71 36.40
N GLN A 387 -4.92 1.60 36.87
CA GLN A 387 -4.90 3.02 36.50
C GLN A 387 -3.96 3.87 37.39
N SER A 388 -3.50 3.33 38.54
CA SER A 388 -2.54 3.98 39.45
C SER A 388 -1.28 3.15 39.65
N ALA A 389 -0.17 3.81 40.04
CA ALA A 389 1.10 3.13 40.33
C ALA A 389 0.95 2.09 41.47
N GLU A 390 0.19 2.42 42.50
CA GLU A 390 -0.12 1.52 43.63
C GLU A 390 -0.90 0.27 43.19
N ALA A 391 -1.82 0.41 42.23
CA ALA A 391 -2.56 -0.72 41.67
C ALA A 391 -1.64 -1.66 40.87
N TRP A 392 -0.66 -1.11 40.13
CA TRP A 392 0.37 -1.91 39.45
C TRP A 392 1.25 -2.66 40.45
N GLU A 393 1.68 -2.01 41.52
CA GLU A 393 2.50 -2.63 42.55
C GLU A 393 1.76 -3.78 43.25
N SER A 394 0.46 -3.62 43.51
CA SER A 394 -0.37 -4.66 44.16
C SER A 394 -0.47 -5.99 43.40
N LEU A 395 -0.16 -6.01 42.09
CA LEU A 395 -0.11 -7.24 41.29
C LEU A 395 1.12 -8.10 41.58
N PHE A 396 2.21 -7.47 42.05
CA PHE A 396 3.50 -8.13 42.31
C PHE A 396 3.72 -8.41 43.79
N TYR A 397 2.96 -7.76 44.68
CA TYR A 397 2.89 -8.12 46.08
C TYR A 397 1.92 -9.28 46.30
N LYS A 398 2.41 -10.49 46.08
CA LYS A 398 1.84 -11.73 46.62
C LYS A 398 2.93 -12.66 47.13
#